data_AF-A0A849AWY1-F1
#
_entry.id   AF-A0A849AWY1-F1
#
_cell.length_a   1.000
_cell.length_b   1.000
_cell.length_c   1.000
_cell.angle_alpha   90.00
_cell.angle_beta   90.00
_cell.angle_gamma   90.00
#
_symmetry.space_group_name_H-M   'P 1'
#
loop_
_entity.id
_entity.type
_entity.pdbx_description
1 polymer ?
#
loop_
_entity_poly.entity_id
_entity_poly.type
_entity_poly.pdbx_seq_one_letter_code
_entity_poly.pdbx_strand_id
1 'polypeptide(L)'
;MNADVPWPADTSEAWARVLTMQTKLHRWATGDPARRFDDVFNLVYDPAFLAAAWNRVAGNKGGRTAGVDGIAPRSVTPDRVSGMLADLRESVKNGEFVPERVRQKSIPKGNGKVRSLGIPTMTDRIVQASLKLGDC
;
A
#
# COMPACT_ATOMS: atom_id res chain seq x y z
N MET A 1 -10.42 -16.92 -6.01
CA MET A 1 -9.14 -16.28 -6.36
C MET A 1 -9.45 -14.90 -6.92
N ASN A 2 -8.86 -13.82 -6.39
CA ASN A 2 -9.18 -12.41 -6.71
C ASN A 2 -8.75 -11.95 -8.13
N ALA A 3 -8.69 -12.85 -9.10
CA ALA A 3 -8.26 -12.52 -10.47
C ALA A 3 -9.26 -11.60 -11.18
N ASP A 4 -10.55 -11.81 -10.93
CA ASP A 4 -11.67 -11.15 -11.63
C ASP A 4 -12.26 -9.94 -10.88
N VAL A 5 -11.57 -9.48 -9.84
CA VAL A 5 -12.05 -8.35 -9.05
C VAL A 5 -11.83 -7.06 -9.85
N PRO A 6 -12.87 -6.26 -10.14
CA PRO A 6 -12.73 -5.04 -10.92
C PRO A 6 -11.99 -3.96 -10.13
N TRP A 7 -11.32 -3.06 -10.85
CA TRP A 7 -10.81 -1.82 -10.28
C TRP A 7 -11.98 -0.94 -9.82
N PRO A 8 -11.87 -0.27 -8.65
CA PRO A 8 -12.89 0.67 -8.21
C PRO A 8 -12.97 1.86 -9.18
N ALA A 9 -14.18 2.39 -9.40
CA ALA A 9 -14.41 3.53 -10.27
C ALA A 9 -13.81 4.82 -9.70
N ASP A 10 -13.78 4.95 -8.37
CA ASP A 10 -13.22 6.11 -7.69
C ASP A 10 -12.63 5.77 -6.30
N THR A 11 -12.13 6.81 -5.63
CA THR A 11 -11.53 6.68 -4.30
C THR A 11 -12.56 6.30 -3.23
N SER A 12 -13.80 6.77 -3.33
CA SER A 12 -14.87 6.47 -2.38
C SER A 12 -15.23 4.99 -2.42
N GLU A 13 -15.40 4.43 -3.62
CA GLU A 13 -15.66 3.01 -3.82
C GLU A 13 -14.51 2.15 -3.30
N ALA A 14 -13.26 2.54 -3.56
CA ALA A 14 -12.08 1.86 -3.03
C ALA A 14 -12.14 1.76 -1.49
N TRP A 15 -12.41 2.87 -0.81
CA TRP A 15 -12.52 2.90 0.65
C TRP A 15 -13.73 2.12 1.18
N ALA A 16 -14.88 2.18 0.52
CA ALA A 16 -16.06 1.40 0.91
C ALA A 16 -15.78 -0.10 0.90
N ARG A 17 -15.06 -0.58 -0.12
CA ARG A 17 -14.64 -1.99 -0.23
C ARG A 17 -13.62 -2.38 0.85
N VAL A 18 -12.64 -1.53 1.13
CA VAL A 18 -11.67 -1.74 2.22
C VAL A 18 -12.39 -1.84 3.57
N LEU A 19 -13.27 -0.89 3.91
CA LEU A 19 -14.02 -0.87 5.17
C LEU A 19 -14.92 -2.10 5.32
N THR A 20 -15.56 -2.54 4.23
CA THR A 20 -16.36 -3.76 4.22
C THR A 20 -15.50 -4.98 4.59
N MET A 21 -14.30 -5.08 4.03
CA MET A 21 -13.39 -6.18 4.33
C MET A 21 -12.84 -6.11 5.74
N GLN A 22 -12.43 -4.94 6.22
CA GLN A 22 -12.00 -4.71 7.60
C GLN A 22 -13.09 -5.10 8.61
N THR A 23 -14.35 -4.75 8.33
CA THR A 23 -15.49 -5.14 9.19
C THR A 23 -15.66 -6.65 9.24
N LYS A 24 -15.47 -7.35 8.11
CA LYS A 24 -15.53 -8.83 8.06
C LYS A 24 -14.38 -9.45 8.86
N LEU A 25 -13.15 -8.99 8.62
CA LEU A 25 -11.96 -9.46 9.34
C LEU A 25 -12.10 -9.26 10.84
N HIS A 26 -12.53 -8.08 11.28
CA HIS A 26 -12.74 -7.78 12.69
C HIS A 26 -13.77 -8.72 13.34
N ARG A 27 -14.92 -8.94 12.69
CA ARG A 27 -15.96 -9.87 13.17
C ARG A 27 -15.45 -11.32 13.25
N TRP A 28 -14.66 -11.75 12.27
CA TRP A 28 -14.09 -13.09 12.27
C TRP A 28 -13.04 -13.26 13.37
N ALA A 29 -12.17 -12.28 13.57
CA ALA A 29 -11.15 -12.30 14.62
C ALA A 29 -11.75 -12.33 16.03
N THR A 30 -12.90 -11.65 16.23
CA THR A 30 -13.62 -11.66 17.51
C THR A 30 -14.45 -12.93 17.73
N GLY A 31 -14.92 -13.58 16.64
CA GLY A 31 -15.74 -14.79 16.71
C GLY A 31 -14.97 -16.11 16.83
N ASP A 32 -13.72 -16.17 16.36
CA ASP A 32 -12.88 -17.37 16.39
C ASP A 32 -11.38 -17.02 16.49
N PRO A 33 -10.80 -17.01 17.71
CA PRO A 33 -9.39 -16.68 17.93
C PRO A 33 -8.39 -17.68 17.33
N ALA A 34 -8.83 -18.90 17.01
CA ALA A 34 -7.96 -19.94 16.43
C ALA A 34 -7.92 -19.88 14.90
N ARG A 35 -8.76 -19.04 14.28
CA ARG A 35 -8.87 -18.94 12.83
C ARG A 35 -7.62 -18.30 12.23
N ARG A 36 -6.97 -19.03 11.32
CA ARG A 36 -5.91 -18.49 10.46
C ARG A 36 -6.53 -17.90 9.19
N PHE A 37 -6.10 -16.69 8.84
CA PHE A 37 -6.54 -16.02 7.62
C PHE A 37 -5.52 -16.31 6.52
N ASP A 38 -5.77 -17.35 5.73
CA ASP A 38 -4.88 -17.72 4.62
C ASP A 38 -4.99 -16.74 3.42
N ASP A 39 -5.98 -15.83 3.46
CA ASP A 39 -6.37 -14.93 2.37
C ASP A 39 -5.89 -13.48 2.57
N VAL A 40 -5.16 -13.15 3.65
CA VAL A 40 -4.72 -11.77 3.94
C VAL A 40 -3.73 -11.28 2.89
N PHE A 41 -2.87 -12.18 2.39
CA PHE A 41 -1.96 -11.85 1.30
C PHE A 41 -2.72 -11.40 0.03
N ASN A 42 -3.89 -11.98 -0.22
CA ASN A 42 -4.71 -11.66 -1.38
C ASN A 42 -5.36 -10.27 -1.30
N LEU A 43 -5.40 -9.66 -0.11
CA LEU A 43 -5.81 -8.27 0.07
C LEU A 43 -4.71 -7.29 -0.33
N VAL A 44 -3.44 -7.68 -0.22
CA VAL A 44 -2.30 -6.79 -0.52
C VAL A 44 -2.33 -6.34 -1.98
N TYR A 45 -2.74 -7.24 -2.87
CA TYR A 45 -2.87 -6.99 -4.31
C TYR A 45 -4.32 -6.81 -4.77
N ASP A 46 -5.29 -6.67 -3.86
CA ASP A 46 -6.67 -6.35 -4.23
C ASP A 46 -6.74 -4.95 -4.86
N PRO A 47 -7.45 -4.78 -6.00
CA PRO A 47 -7.55 -3.49 -6.68
C PRO A 47 -8.04 -2.33 -5.79
N ALA A 48 -8.98 -2.57 -4.86
CA ALA A 48 -9.45 -1.53 -3.96
C ALA A 48 -8.43 -1.18 -2.88
N PHE A 49 -7.70 -2.18 -2.36
CA PHE A 49 -6.63 -1.96 -1.40
C PHE A 49 -5.46 -1.20 -2.03
N LEU A 50 -5.03 -1.57 -3.23
CA LEU A 50 -3.98 -0.86 -3.96
C LEU A 50 -4.38 0.58 -4.31
N ALA A 51 -5.62 0.80 -4.75
CA ALA A 51 -6.13 2.15 -5.02
C ALA A 51 -6.21 3.00 -3.73
N ALA A 52 -6.72 2.45 -2.63
CA ALA A 52 -6.76 3.14 -1.34
C ALA A 52 -5.35 3.45 -0.79
N ALA A 53 -4.43 2.50 -0.93
CA ALA A 53 -3.02 2.64 -0.56
C ALA A 53 -2.33 3.75 -1.37
N TRP A 54 -2.52 3.76 -2.69
CA TRP A 54 -2.04 4.83 -3.58
C TRP A 54 -2.52 6.21 -3.11
N ASN A 55 -3.83 6.36 -2.90
CA ASN A 55 -4.43 7.62 -2.47
C ASN A 55 -3.84 8.11 -1.14
N ARG A 56 -3.60 7.19 -0.20
CA ARG A 56 -2.93 7.50 1.08
C ARG A 56 -1.48 7.93 0.87
N VAL A 57 -0.71 7.22 0.03
CA VAL A 57 0.72 7.52 -0.24
C VAL A 57 0.89 8.86 -0.97
N ALA A 58 0.07 9.13 -1.99
CA ALA A 58 0.08 10.38 -2.75
C ALA A 58 -0.43 11.57 -1.91
N GLY A 59 -1.44 11.35 -1.08
CA GLY A 59 -2.02 12.37 -0.20
C GLY A 59 -1.11 12.80 0.95
N ASN A 60 -0.31 11.88 1.51
CA ASN A 60 0.55 12.14 2.66
C ASN A 60 1.68 13.17 2.41
N LYS A 61 2.21 13.79 3.47
CA LYS A 61 3.36 14.72 3.40
C LYS A 61 4.58 14.10 2.69
N GLY A 62 4.77 12.79 2.82
CA GLY A 62 5.82 12.01 2.16
C GLY A 62 5.63 11.83 0.63
N GLY A 63 4.45 12.13 0.08
CA GLY A 63 4.16 12.02 -1.35
C GLY A 63 4.99 12.96 -2.24
N ARG A 64 5.65 13.97 -1.65
CA ARG A 64 6.60 14.86 -2.32
C ARG A 64 8.06 14.34 -2.31
N THR A 65 8.34 13.25 -1.61
CA THR A 65 9.71 12.75 -1.40
C THR A 65 9.92 11.46 -2.15
N ALA A 66 10.82 11.48 -3.14
CA ALA A 66 11.25 10.32 -3.89
C ALA A 66 12.06 9.33 -3.03
N GLY A 67 11.90 8.02 -3.30
CA GLY A 67 12.71 6.97 -2.71
C GLY A 67 14.08 6.82 -3.38
N VAL A 68 14.62 5.60 -3.35
CA VAL A 68 15.82 5.25 -4.14
C VAL A 68 15.51 5.22 -5.64
N ASP A 69 14.27 4.89 -5.99
CA ASP A 69 13.69 4.91 -7.34
C ASP A 69 13.66 6.29 -7.99
N GLY A 70 13.87 7.37 -7.22
CA GLY A 70 13.83 8.74 -7.73
C GLY A 70 12.41 9.24 -8.04
N ILE A 71 11.37 8.42 -7.80
CA ILE A 71 9.98 8.76 -8.14
C ILE A 71 9.26 9.29 -6.90
N ALA A 72 8.79 10.53 -6.96
CA ALA A 72 7.89 11.06 -5.96
C ALA A 72 6.45 10.64 -6.31
N PRO A 73 5.65 10.11 -5.36
CA PRO A 73 4.27 9.72 -5.64
C PRO A 73 3.43 10.84 -6.29
N ARG A 74 3.63 12.11 -5.89
CA ARG A 74 2.91 13.26 -6.46
C ARG A 74 3.36 13.69 -7.85
N SER A 75 4.50 13.18 -8.34
CA SER A 75 4.96 13.46 -9.72
C SER A 75 4.42 12.46 -10.74
N VAL A 76 3.70 11.42 -10.31
CA VAL A 76 3.04 10.48 -11.22
C VAL A 76 1.75 11.11 -11.73
N THR A 77 1.59 11.16 -13.05
CA THR A 77 0.40 11.71 -13.68
C THR A 77 -0.77 10.72 -13.59
N PRO A 78 -2.02 11.20 -13.46
CA PRO A 78 -3.19 10.31 -13.26
C PRO A 78 -3.33 9.20 -14.32
N ASP A 79 -2.97 9.48 -15.56
CA ASP A 79 -2.99 8.54 -16.69
C ASP A 79 -2.03 7.36 -16.50
N ARG A 80 -0.90 7.56 -15.79
CA ARG A 80 0.07 6.48 -15.53
C ARG A 80 -0.22 5.67 -14.28
N VAL A 81 -1.07 6.18 -13.38
CA VAL A 81 -1.36 5.52 -12.10
C VAL A 81 -1.98 4.15 -12.34
N SER A 82 -2.96 4.05 -13.25
CA SER A 82 -3.70 2.81 -13.49
C SER A 82 -2.79 1.68 -14.02
N GLY A 83 -1.92 1.98 -14.99
CA GLY A 83 -0.96 1.01 -15.52
C GLY A 83 0.04 0.55 -14.45
N MET A 84 0.63 1.51 -13.73
CA MET A 84 1.57 1.21 -12.64
C MET A 84 0.95 0.34 -11.54
N LEU A 85 -0.31 0.60 -11.15
CA LEU A 85 -1.02 -0.21 -10.17
C LEU A 85 -1.36 -1.60 -10.69
N ALA A 86 -1.64 -1.75 -11.99
CA ALA A 86 -1.84 -3.04 -12.62
C ALA A 86 -0.54 -3.86 -12.65
N ASP A 87 0.58 -3.26 -13.05
CA ASP A 87 1.89 -3.91 -13.06
C ASP A 87 2.31 -4.33 -11.65
N LEU A 88 2.13 -3.44 -10.66
CA LEU A 88 2.40 -3.74 -9.26
C LEU A 88 1.53 -4.90 -8.75
N ARG A 89 0.24 -4.90 -9.09
CA ARG A 89 -0.68 -5.99 -8.73
C ARG A 89 -0.18 -7.32 -9.27
N GLU A 90 0.23 -7.37 -10.53
CA GLU A 90 0.68 -8.59 -11.18
C GLU A 90 1.99 -9.10 -10.56
N SER A 91 2.95 -8.20 -10.34
CA SER A 91 4.22 -8.52 -9.66
C SER A 91 4.00 -9.08 -8.24
N VAL A 92 3.15 -8.45 -7.43
CA VAL A 92 2.84 -8.93 -6.06
C VAL A 92 2.10 -10.27 -6.11
N LYS A 93 1.12 -10.41 -7.02
CA LYS A 93 0.33 -11.64 -7.17
C LYS A 93 1.19 -12.84 -7.59
N ASN A 94 2.17 -12.62 -8.47
CA ASN A 94 3.07 -13.68 -8.95
C ASN A 94 4.23 -13.97 -7.98
N GLY A 95 4.35 -13.22 -6.88
CA GLY A 95 5.45 -13.36 -5.93
C GLY A 95 6.79 -12.82 -6.45
N GLU A 96 6.75 -12.02 -7.53
CA GLU A 96 7.93 -11.42 -8.16
C GLU A 96 8.29 -10.06 -7.54
N PHE A 97 7.44 -9.53 -6.67
CA PHE A 97 7.68 -8.27 -5.97
C PHE A 97 8.82 -8.43 -4.97
N VAL A 98 9.96 -7.77 -5.25
CA VAL A 98 11.12 -7.72 -4.37
C VAL A 98 11.29 -6.29 -3.84
N PRO A 99 11.19 -6.07 -2.52
CA PRO A 99 11.40 -4.74 -1.93
C PRO A 99 12.81 -4.21 -2.23
N GLU A 100 12.90 -2.96 -2.68
CA GLU A 100 14.19 -2.35 -3.02
C GLU A 100 14.92 -1.77 -1.80
N ARG A 101 16.24 -1.56 -1.92
CA ARG A 101 17.04 -1.00 -0.82
C ARG A 101 16.58 0.42 -0.49
N VAL A 102 16.27 0.64 0.78
CA VAL A 102 15.71 1.89 1.30
C VAL A 102 16.74 3.04 1.26
N ARG A 103 16.37 4.20 0.70
CA ARG A 103 17.24 5.41 0.70
C ARG A 103 17.32 6.04 2.09
N GLN A 104 18.50 6.14 2.71
CA GLN A 104 18.62 6.81 4.01
C GLN A 104 18.62 8.34 3.88
N LYS A 105 17.82 9.01 4.70
CA LYS A 105 17.84 10.45 4.93
C LYS A 105 18.03 10.73 6.41
N SER A 106 19.06 11.47 6.75
CA SER A 106 19.31 11.92 8.13
C SER A 106 18.46 13.15 8.42
N ILE A 107 17.64 13.07 9.48
CA ILE A 107 16.86 14.21 9.99
C ILE A 107 17.45 14.60 11.35
N PRO A 108 18.00 15.82 11.51
CA PRO A 108 18.46 16.31 12.81
C PRO A 108 17.28 16.53 13.74
N LYS A 109 17.38 16.08 15.00
CA LYS A 109 16.46 16.50 16.08
C LYS A 109 17.05 17.70 16.81
N GLY A 110 16.17 18.50 17.44
CA GLY A 110 16.55 19.67 18.24
C GLY A 110 17.44 19.38 19.47
N ASN A 111 17.64 18.11 19.83
CA ASN A 111 18.49 17.67 20.95
C ASN A 111 19.87 17.11 20.49
N GLY A 112 20.31 17.43 19.27
CA GLY A 112 21.60 16.98 18.73
C GLY A 112 21.65 15.51 18.27
N LYS A 113 20.59 14.72 18.49
CA LYS A 113 20.49 13.34 17.98
C LYS A 113 19.98 13.33 16.54
N VAL A 114 20.49 12.40 15.74
CA VAL A 114 20.05 12.20 14.35
C VAL A 114 19.05 11.04 14.30
N ARG A 115 17.93 11.21 13.58
CA ARG A 115 17.08 10.09 13.16
C ARG A 115 17.43 9.73 11.73
N SER A 116 17.97 8.54 11.51
CA SER A 116 18.07 7.98 10.15
C SER A 116 16.68 7.54 9.71
N LEU A 117 16.18 8.14 8.62
CA LEU A 117 14.91 7.80 8.00
C LEU A 117 15.19 7.03 6.73
N GLY A 118 14.84 5.75 6.71
CA GLY A 118 14.74 5.02 5.46
C GLY A 118 13.54 5.50 4.65
N ILE A 119 13.78 5.96 3.43
CA ILE A 119 12.78 6.36 2.45
C ILE A 119 12.62 5.22 1.43
N PRO A 120 11.59 4.38 1.57
CA PRO A 120 11.32 3.30 0.62
C PRO A 120 10.87 3.84 -0.75
N THR A 121 10.91 2.99 -1.78
CA THR A 121 10.39 3.32 -3.11
C THR A 121 8.89 3.60 -3.06
N MET A 122 8.35 4.16 -4.14
CA MET A 122 6.93 4.39 -4.26
C MET A 122 6.13 3.08 -4.21
N THR A 123 6.56 2.05 -4.93
CA THR A 123 5.89 0.72 -4.95
C THR A 123 5.94 0.06 -3.58
N ASP A 124 7.09 0.10 -2.90
CA ASP A 124 7.22 -0.37 -1.51
C ASP A 124 6.24 0.35 -0.57
N ARG A 125 6.08 1.67 -0.71
CA ARG A 125 5.12 2.44 0.11
C ARG A 125 3.68 2.04 -0.17
N ILE A 126 3.34 1.75 -1.42
CA ILE A 126 1.98 1.30 -1.79
C ILE A 126 1.73 -0.08 -1.17
N VAL A 127 2.66 -1.02 -1.30
CA VAL A 127 2.55 -2.36 -0.68
C VAL A 127 2.49 -2.27 0.85
N GLN A 128 3.36 -1.48 1.48
CA GLN A 128 3.33 -1.24 2.93
C GLN A 128 2.03 -0.57 3.40
N ALA A 129 1.49 0.38 2.63
CA ALA A 129 0.21 1.00 2.94
C ALA A 129 -0.94 0.02 2.76
N SER A 130 -0.90 -0.84 1.74
CA SER A 130 -1.87 -1.91 1.51
C SER A 130 -1.90 -2.91 2.66
N LEU A 131 -0.73 -3.38 3.11
CA LEU A 131 -0.60 -4.25 4.29
C LEU A 131 -1.23 -3.62 5.54
N LYS A 132 -0.95 -2.35 5.80
CA LYS A 132 -1.52 -1.61 6.94
C LYS A 132 -3.04 -1.43 6.87
N LEU A 133 -3.65 -1.56 5.70
CA LEU A 133 -5.11 -1.53 5.58
C LEU A 133 -5.73 -2.90 5.92
N GLY A 134 -4.98 -3.98 5.78
CA GLY A 134 -5.41 -5.34 6.15
C GLY A 134 -5.27 -5.65 7.64
N ASP A 135 -4.34 -4.99 8.31
CA ASP A 135 -4.15 -5.09 9.77
C ASP A 135 -5.31 -4.39 10.49
N CYS A 136 -6.13 -5.18 11.20
CA CYS A 136 -7.23 -4.70 12.05
C CYS A 136 -6.75 -4.39 13.47
#